data_AF-D2QVH1-F1
#
_entry.id   AF-D2QVH1-F1
#
_cell.length_a   1.000
_cell.length_b   1.000
_cell.length_c   1.000
_cell.angle_alpha   90.00
_cell.angle_beta   90.00
_cell.angle_gamma   90.00
#
_symmetry.space_group_name_H-M   'P 1'
#
loop_
_entity.id
_entity.type
_entity.pdbx_description
1 polymer ?
#
loop_
_entity_poly.entity_id
_entity_poly.type
_entity_poly.pdbx_seq_one_letter_code
_entity_poly.pdbx_strand_id
1 'polypeptide(L)'
;MRHPIEKYNQIQAERLAEFPIEEREFWERQFRISNAAYSYQYQFNDVAGLNNDQTTKMPEDLIEWLEQHLSIKQESRSANELLELYFEEYLEGLPNDQIREGERTRGLEEAKRSWPFRRYVLERNDFGMEEFMRMNLSSDDYAFWIKISKS
;
A
#
# COMPACT_ATOMS: atom_id res chain seq x y z
N MET A 1 -3.28 12.61 6.62
CA MET A 1 -2.03 11.94 6.23
C MET A 1 -1.09 12.95 5.56
N ARG A 2 0.20 12.95 5.90
CA ARG A 2 1.23 13.76 5.22
C ARG A 2 1.73 13.03 3.97
N HIS A 3 2.28 13.77 3.03
CA HIS A 3 2.97 13.21 1.87
C HIS A 3 4.31 12.60 2.32
N PRO A 4 4.72 11.43 1.79
CA PRO A 4 5.99 10.78 2.18
C PRO A 4 7.24 11.59 1.80
N ILE A 5 7.18 12.35 0.71
CA ILE A 5 8.25 13.28 0.29
C ILE A 5 7.99 14.67 0.86
N GLU A 6 8.91 15.17 1.71
CA GLU A 6 8.72 16.41 2.48
C GLU A 6 8.52 17.67 1.64
N LYS A 7 9.16 17.74 0.46
CA LYS A 7 8.97 18.85 -0.49
C LYS A 7 7.49 19.12 -0.79
N TYR A 8 6.67 18.07 -0.90
CA TYR A 8 5.25 18.25 -1.19
C TYR A 8 4.44 18.67 0.04
N ASN A 9 4.85 18.32 1.26
CA ASN A 9 4.23 18.86 2.47
C ASN A 9 4.40 20.39 2.55
N GLN A 10 5.59 20.89 2.19
CA GLN A 10 5.88 22.33 2.15
C GLN A 10 5.01 23.04 1.10
N ILE A 11 4.97 22.51 -0.12
CA ILE A 11 4.12 23.06 -1.20
C ILE A 11 2.63 23.06 -0.82
N GLN A 12 2.15 21.99 -0.18
CA GLN A 12 0.77 21.90 0.29
C GLN A 12 0.47 22.98 1.35
N ALA A 13 1.38 23.20 2.30
CA ALA A 13 1.22 24.25 3.32
C ALA A 13 1.19 25.66 2.72
N GLU A 14 2.06 25.95 1.75
CA GLU A 14 2.07 27.23 1.02
C GLU A 14 0.76 27.44 0.26
N ARG A 15 0.30 26.42 -0.47
CA ARG A 15 -0.99 26.47 -1.19
C ARG A 15 -2.18 26.66 -0.25
N LEU A 16 -2.19 26.01 0.91
CA LEU A 16 -3.24 26.19 1.92
C LEU A 16 -3.31 27.62 2.44
N ALA A 17 -2.16 28.30 2.59
CA ALA A 17 -2.12 29.68 3.02
C ALA A 17 -2.73 30.64 1.96
N GLU A 18 -2.63 30.30 0.67
CA GLU A 18 -3.21 31.07 -0.44
C GLU A 18 -4.73 30.91 -0.57
N PHE A 19 -5.30 29.79 -0.13
CA PHE A 19 -6.74 29.54 -0.27
C PHE A 19 -7.60 30.41 0.68
N PRO A 20 -8.82 30.79 0.25
CA PRO A 20 -9.84 31.38 1.12
C PRO A 20 -10.09 30.48 2.34
N ILE A 21 -10.33 31.09 3.51
CA ILE A 21 -10.49 30.34 4.79
C ILE A 21 -11.59 29.28 4.68
N GLU A 22 -12.70 29.61 4.01
CA GLU A 22 -13.83 28.70 3.77
C GLU A 22 -13.49 27.49 2.89
N GLU A 23 -12.47 27.57 2.04
CA GLU A 23 -12.05 26.48 1.15
C GLU A 23 -10.91 25.63 1.73
N ARG A 24 -10.21 26.11 2.77
CA ARG A 24 -9.01 25.44 3.30
C ARG A 24 -9.30 24.03 3.80
N GLU A 25 -10.41 23.83 4.51
CA GLU A 25 -10.78 22.50 5.04
C GLU A 25 -10.96 21.48 3.91
N PHE A 26 -11.63 21.90 2.83
CA PHE A 26 -11.81 21.08 1.64
C PHE A 26 -10.46 20.68 1.04
N TRP A 27 -9.57 21.64 0.81
CA TRP A 27 -8.25 21.36 0.22
C TRP A 27 -7.34 20.55 1.14
N GLU A 28 -7.37 20.78 2.45
CA GLU A 28 -6.66 19.97 3.43
C GLU A 28 -7.11 18.51 3.37
N ARG A 29 -8.43 18.26 3.30
CA ARG A 29 -8.98 16.92 3.12
C ARG A 29 -8.50 16.29 1.82
N GLN A 30 -8.57 17.03 0.71
CA GLN A 30 -8.07 16.55 -0.59
C GLN A 30 -6.59 16.15 -0.50
N PHE A 31 -5.75 16.95 0.15
CA PHE A 31 -4.35 16.61 0.35
C PHE A 31 -4.18 15.35 1.19
N ARG A 32 -4.91 15.19 2.31
CA ARG A 32 -4.81 13.96 3.13
C ARG A 32 -5.20 12.71 2.34
N ILE A 33 -6.28 12.77 1.57
CA ILE A 33 -6.76 11.65 0.74
C ILE A 33 -5.78 11.35 -0.39
N SER A 34 -5.33 12.39 -1.10
CA SER A 34 -4.39 12.25 -2.22
C SER A 34 -3.02 11.75 -1.76
N ASN A 35 -2.55 12.18 -0.59
CA ASN A 35 -1.33 11.68 0.02
C ASN A 35 -1.47 10.20 0.40
N ALA A 36 -2.62 9.75 0.90
CA ALA A 36 -2.86 8.34 1.21
C ALA A 36 -2.88 7.48 -0.06
N ALA A 37 -3.60 7.91 -1.09
CA ALA A 37 -3.62 7.24 -2.39
C ALA A 37 -2.23 7.22 -3.04
N TYR A 38 -1.49 8.33 -2.93
CA TYR A 38 -0.11 8.40 -3.38
C TYR A 38 0.76 7.44 -2.60
N SER A 39 0.69 7.37 -1.28
CA SER A 39 1.48 6.42 -0.49
C SER A 39 1.23 4.98 -0.92
N TYR A 40 -0.03 4.60 -1.18
CA TYR A 40 -0.37 3.29 -1.74
C TYR A 40 0.32 3.01 -3.09
N GLN A 41 0.41 4.02 -3.97
CA GLN A 41 1.01 3.93 -5.31
C GLN A 41 2.52 4.21 -5.37
N TYR A 42 3.06 4.99 -4.45
CA TYR A 42 4.44 5.43 -4.40
C TYR A 42 5.31 4.40 -3.72
N GLN A 43 4.78 3.77 -2.66
CA GLN A 43 5.38 2.54 -2.12
C GLN A 43 5.35 1.41 -3.18
N PHE A 44 4.42 1.46 -4.15
CA PHE A 44 4.40 0.58 -5.33
C PHE A 44 5.55 0.79 -6.33
N ASN A 45 6.23 1.95 -6.33
CA ASN A 45 7.40 2.23 -7.18
C ASN A 45 8.75 2.13 -6.43
N ASP A 46 8.78 1.66 -5.18
CA ASP A 46 10.03 1.54 -4.40
C ASP A 46 10.86 0.30 -4.80
N VAL A 47 11.18 0.25 -6.09
CA VAL A 47 12.11 -0.71 -6.73
C VAL A 47 13.58 -0.24 -6.58
N ALA A 48 13.84 0.88 -5.89
CA ALA A 48 15.16 1.53 -5.89
C ALA A 48 15.80 1.76 -4.50
N GLY A 49 15.15 1.37 -3.40
CA GLY A 49 15.77 1.39 -2.07
C GLY A 49 16.13 2.80 -1.57
N LEU A 50 15.19 3.75 -1.68
CA LEU A 50 15.50 5.17 -1.51
C LEU A 50 14.94 5.86 -0.27
N ASN A 51 14.29 5.22 0.72
CA ASN A 51 14.13 5.87 2.03
C ASN A 51 13.94 4.89 3.20
N ASN A 52 14.54 5.27 4.33
CA ASN A 52 14.67 4.50 5.57
C ASN A 52 13.72 4.97 6.69
N ASP A 53 12.75 5.84 6.43
CA ASP A 53 11.89 6.34 7.51
C ASP A 53 10.57 6.96 7.02
N GLN A 54 9.45 6.30 7.35
CA GLN A 54 8.34 6.80 8.18
C GLN A 54 7.04 6.01 7.98
N THR A 55 6.68 5.32 9.07
CA THR A 55 5.32 4.99 9.54
C THR A 55 4.27 4.61 8.48
N THR A 56 4.27 3.34 8.11
CA THR A 56 3.04 2.70 7.61
C THR A 56 2.59 1.68 8.66
N LYS A 57 1.31 1.64 9.00
CA LYS A 57 0.72 0.55 9.81
C LYS A 57 0.53 -0.70 8.97
N MET A 58 1.59 -1.11 8.27
CA MET A 58 1.63 -2.43 7.65
C MET A 58 2.19 -3.43 8.66
N PRO A 59 1.73 -4.68 8.62
CA PRO A 59 2.27 -5.70 9.50
C PRO A 59 3.74 -5.88 9.17
N GLU A 60 4.63 -5.73 10.14
CA GLU A 60 6.08 -5.89 9.93
C GLU A 60 6.39 -7.30 9.44
N ASP A 61 5.71 -8.29 10.01
CA ASP A 61 5.78 -9.70 9.65
C ASP A 61 4.58 -10.11 8.77
N LEU A 62 4.86 -10.45 7.51
CA LEU A 62 3.85 -10.87 6.54
C LEU A 62 3.27 -12.26 6.89
N ILE A 63 4.06 -13.12 7.53
CA ILE A 63 3.60 -14.46 7.96
C ILE A 63 2.62 -14.28 9.11
N GLU A 64 3.00 -13.51 10.13
CA GLU A 64 2.13 -13.25 11.28
C GLU A 64 0.80 -12.61 10.84
N TRP A 65 0.85 -11.65 9.90
CA TRP A 65 -0.37 -11.06 9.36
C TRP A 65 -1.24 -12.06 8.64
N LEU A 66 -0.65 -12.89 7.77
CA LEU A 66 -1.38 -13.92 7.07
C LEU A 66 -2.05 -14.84 8.08
N GLU A 67 -1.32 -15.35 9.06
CA GLU A 67 -1.87 -16.22 10.12
C GLU A 67 -3.07 -15.61 10.85
N GLN A 68 -3.06 -14.29 11.10
CA GLN A 68 -4.18 -13.58 11.73
C GLN A 68 -5.38 -13.36 10.80
N HIS A 69 -5.17 -13.36 9.48
CA HIS A 69 -6.17 -12.99 8.47
C HIS A 69 -6.54 -14.14 7.53
N LEU A 70 -5.99 -15.35 7.71
CA LEU A 70 -6.39 -16.55 6.97
C LEU A 70 -7.89 -16.76 7.17
N SER A 71 -8.66 -16.66 6.08
CA SER A 71 -10.07 -17.03 6.11
C SER A 71 -10.22 -18.53 6.30
N ILE A 72 -11.39 -18.98 6.78
CA ILE A 72 -11.74 -20.39 6.95
C ILE A 72 -11.53 -21.21 5.65
N LYS A 73 -11.58 -20.59 4.47
CA LYS A 73 -11.30 -21.25 3.17
C LYS A 73 -9.83 -21.62 2.95
N GLN A 74 -8.91 -21.00 3.68
CA GLN A 74 -7.46 -21.19 3.54
C GLN A 74 -6.86 -22.08 4.64
N GLU A 75 -7.65 -22.51 5.63
CA GLU A 75 -7.22 -23.30 6.80
C GLU A 75 -6.55 -24.64 6.48
N SER A 76 -6.63 -25.14 5.23
CA SER A 76 -5.95 -26.38 4.84
C SER A 76 -4.45 -26.21 4.61
N ARG A 77 -3.94 -24.96 4.52
CA ARG A 77 -2.55 -24.63 4.25
C ARG A 77 -2.04 -23.64 5.29
N SER A 78 -0.81 -23.84 5.74
CA SER A 78 -0.10 -22.87 6.57
C SER A 78 0.19 -21.58 5.80
N ALA A 79 0.41 -20.47 6.53
CA ALA A 79 0.79 -19.19 5.93
C ALA A 79 2.05 -19.30 5.04
N ASN A 80 3.01 -20.15 5.41
CA ASN A 80 4.21 -20.40 4.61
C ASN A 80 3.89 -21.10 3.28
N GLU A 81 3.05 -22.14 3.30
CA GLU A 81 2.63 -22.84 2.08
C GLU A 81 1.83 -21.91 1.14
N LEU A 82 1.06 -20.97 1.70
CA LEU A 82 0.36 -19.97 0.92
C LEU A 82 1.31 -18.94 0.31
N LEU A 83 2.32 -18.49 1.05
CA LEU A 83 3.35 -17.58 0.52
C LEU A 83 4.14 -18.22 -0.62
N GLU A 84 4.51 -19.50 -0.51
CA GLU A 84 5.17 -20.23 -1.60
C GLU A 84 4.31 -20.28 -2.85
N LEU A 85 3.02 -20.60 -2.69
CA LEU A 85 2.08 -20.63 -3.81
C LEU A 85 1.88 -19.25 -4.44
N TYR A 86 1.66 -18.22 -3.61
CA TYR A 86 1.51 -16.85 -4.10
C TYR A 86 2.77 -16.34 -4.79
N PHE A 87 3.95 -16.77 -4.36
CA PHE A 87 5.20 -16.38 -4.99
C PHE A 87 5.34 -16.94 -6.39
N GLU A 88 5.03 -18.22 -6.60
CA GLU A 88 5.04 -18.79 -7.96
C GLU A 88 3.99 -18.12 -8.85
N GLU A 89 2.78 -17.89 -8.35
CA GLU A 89 1.73 -17.19 -9.13
C GLU A 89 2.11 -15.73 -9.43
N TYR A 90 2.78 -15.05 -8.49
CA TYR A 90 3.34 -13.72 -8.69
C TYR A 90 4.39 -13.73 -9.81
N LEU A 91 5.33 -14.69 -9.78
CA LEU A 91 6.34 -14.85 -10.83
C LEU A 91 5.69 -15.10 -12.19
N GLU A 92 4.71 -15.98 -12.28
CA GLU A 92 3.96 -16.26 -13.52
C GLU A 92 3.26 -15.01 -14.07
N GLY A 93 2.75 -14.15 -13.19
CA GLY A 93 2.11 -12.89 -13.55
C GLY A 93 3.05 -11.78 -14.02
N LEU A 94 4.37 -11.93 -13.84
CA LEU A 94 5.32 -10.91 -14.26
C LEU A 94 5.43 -10.84 -15.80
N PRO A 95 5.35 -9.64 -16.40
CA PRO A 95 5.28 -9.49 -17.86
C PRO A 95 6.62 -9.70 -18.57
N ASN A 96 7.74 -9.76 -17.85
CA ASN A 96 9.09 -9.81 -18.42
C ASN A 96 9.88 -10.97 -17.82
N ASP A 97 10.43 -11.82 -18.69
CA ASP A 97 11.16 -13.04 -18.29
C ASP A 97 12.45 -12.74 -17.52
N GLN A 98 13.17 -11.65 -17.83
CA GLN A 98 14.38 -11.27 -17.09
C GLN A 98 14.04 -10.80 -15.67
N ILE A 99 12.95 -10.05 -15.51
CA ILE A 99 12.47 -9.62 -14.19
C ILE A 99 12.01 -10.85 -13.40
N ARG A 100 11.27 -11.76 -14.04
CA ARG A 100 10.82 -13.02 -13.43
C ARG A 100 11.99 -13.85 -12.93
N GLU A 101 13.01 -14.05 -13.76
CA GLU A 101 14.20 -14.82 -13.38
C GLU A 101 15.01 -14.13 -12.28
N GLY A 102 15.09 -12.80 -12.30
CA GLY A 102 15.71 -12.02 -11.24
C GLY A 102 15.00 -12.16 -9.90
N GLU A 103 13.66 -12.06 -9.88
CA GLU A 103 12.84 -12.32 -8.68
C GLU A 103 12.97 -13.76 -8.20
N ARG A 104 12.89 -14.74 -9.12
CA ARG A 104 13.06 -16.17 -8.82
C ARG A 104 14.43 -16.46 -8.18
N THR A 105 15.49 -15.84 -8.70
CA THR A 105 16.85 -15.99 -8.18
C THR A 105 17.00 -15.38 -6.78
N ARG A 106 16.36 -14.23 -6.52
CA ARG A 106 16.32 -13.61 -5.18
C ARG A 106 15.54 -14.45 -4.17
N GLY A 107 14.49 -15.13 -4.64
CA GLY A 107 13.71 -16.07 -3.86
C GLY A 107 12.71 -15.41 -2.90
N LEU A 108 11.92 -16.27 -2.27
CA LEU A 108 10.77 -15.87 -1.46
C LEU A 108 11.14 -14.99 -0.25
N GLU A 109 12.27 -15.26 0.44
CA GLU A 109 12.66 -14.48 1.62
C GLU A 109 12.93 -13.00 1.31
N GLU A 110 13.57 -12.72 0.17
CA GLU A 110 13.75 -11.36 -0.31
C GLU A 110 12.43 -10.78 -0.83
N ALA A 111 11.61 -11.59 -1.51
CA ALA A 111 10.29 -11.16 -1.98
C ALA A 111 9.35 -10.74 -0.83
N LYS A 112 9.37 -11.41 0.34
CA LYS A 112 8.58 -11.02 1.52
C LYS A 112 8.93 -9.60 2.04
N ARG A 113 10.10 -9.10 1.69
CA ARG A 113 10.56 -7.74 2.00
C ARG A 113 10.29 -6.76 0.85
N SER A 114 10.04 -7.28 -0.36
CA SER A 114 9.69 -6.47 -1.51
C SER A 114 8.20 -6.08 -1.46
N TRP A 115 7.94 -4.80 -1.67
CA TRP A 115 6.56 -4.31 -1.67
C TRP A 115 5.69 -4.89 -2.81
N PRO A 116 6.17 -5.12 -4.05
CA PRO A 116 5.35 -5.72 -5.10
C PRO A 116 4.75 -7.08 -4.72
N PHE A 117 5.56 -7.95 -4.11
CA PHE A 117 5.08 -9.25 -3.67
C PHE A 117 4.17 -9.14 -2.44
N ARG A 118 4.54 -8.33 -1.43
CA ARG A 118 3.66 -8.07 -0.26
C ARG A 118 2.29 -7.56 -0.70
N ARG A 119 2.22 -6.63 -1.64
CA ARG A 119 0.97 -6.11 -2.19
C ARG A 119 0.17 -7.19 -2.91
N TYR A 120 0.82 -8.03 -3.71
CA TYR A 120 0.16 -9.17 -4.35
C TYR A 120 -0.51 -10.08 -3.31
N VAL A 121 0.21 -10.43 -2.25
CA VAL A 121 -0.31 -11.24 -1.14
C VAL A 121 -1.49 -10.56 -0.45
N LEU A 122 -1.38 -9.26 -0.15
CA LEU A 122 -2.44 -8.48 0.47
C LEU A 122 -3.70 -8.43 -0.41
N GLU A 123 -3.57 -8.06 -1.68
CA GLU A 123 -4.70 -7.97 -2.62
C GLU A 123 -5.38 -9.32 -2.83
N ARG A 124 -4.62 -10.42 -2.80
CA ARG A 124 -5.13 -11.80 -2.90
C ARG A 124 -5.88 -12.25 -1.64
N ASN A 125 -5.71 -11.54 -0.54
CA ASN A 125 -6.40 -11.72 0.73
C ASN A 125 -7.36 -10.55 1.04
N ASP A 126 -7.94 -9.97 -0.02
CA ASP A 126 -8.94 -8.90 0.02
C ASP A 126 -8.46 -7.60 0.70
N PHE A 127 -7.15 -7.43 0.88
CA PHE A 127 -6.53 -6.21 1.37
C PHE A 127 -6.00 -5.39 0.19
N GLY A 128 -6.88 -4.57 -0.39
CA GLY A 128 -6.55 -3.68 -1.52
C GLY A 128 -6.49 -2.21 -1.14
N MET A 129 -6.59 -1.35 -2.15
CA MET A 129 -6.58 0.11 -1.99
C MET A 129 -7.67 0.60 -1.02
N GLU A 130 -8.89 0.06 -1.12
CA GLU A 130 -10.00 0.47 -0.25
C GLU A 130 -9.71 0.22 1.23
N GLU A 131 -9.21 -0.96 1.57
CA GLU A 131 -8.87 -1.32 2.94
C GLU A 131 -7.66 -0.53 3.47
N PHE A 132 -6.67 -0.29 2.61
CA PHE A 132 -5.56 0.61 2.93
C PHE A 132 -6.05 2.02 3.26
N MET A 133 -6.96 2.57 2.44
CA MET A 133 -7.55 3.89 2.67
C MET A 133 -8.34 3.92 3.97
N ARG A 134 -9.11 2.86 4.27
CA ARG A 134 -9.87 2.71 5.53
C ARG A 134 -8.98 2.76 6.76
N MET A 135 -7.78 2.17 6.71
CA MET A 135 -6.85 2.12 7.84
C MET A 135 -6.01 3.40 8.02
N ASN A 136 -5.76 4.14 6.93
CA ASN A 136 -4.83 5.27 6.92
C ASN A 136 -5.51 6.66 6.89
N LEU A 137 -6.82 6.71 6.64
CA LEU A 137 -7.62 7.92 6.73
C LEU A 137 -8.43 7.98 8.02
N SER A 138 -8.87 9.19 8.40
CA SER A 138 -9.92 9.34 9.40
C SER A 138 -11.25 8.81 8.84
N SER A 139 -12.21 8.50 9.71
CA SER A 139 -13.54 8.03 9.29
C SER A 139 -14.23 9.02 8.33
N ASP A 140 -14.09 10.33 8.57
CA ASP A 140 -14.67 11.38 7.73
C ASP A 140 -13.99 11.49 6.37
N ASP A 141 -12.65 11.47 6.34
CA ASP A 141 -11.88 11.51 5.08
C ASP A 141 -12.13 10.25 4.25
N TYR A 142 -12.26 9.07 4.88
CA TYR A 142 -12.60 7.82 4.21
C TYR A 142 -14.02 7.84 3.63
N ALA A 143 -15.01 8.27 4.41
CA ALA A 143 -16.39 8.41 3.94
C ALA A 143 -16.49 9.38 2.75
N PHE A 144 -15.74 10.49 2.81
CA PHE A 144 -15.63 11.42 1.70
C PHE A 144 -14.99 10.77 0.47
N TRP A 145 -13.86 10.05 0.64
CA TRP A 145 -13.18 9.33 -0.44
C TRP A 145 -14.10 8.30 -1.12
N ILE A 146 -14.85 7.51 -0.36
CA ILE A 146 -15.83 6.55 -0.89
C ILE A 146 -16.93 7.25 -1.71
N LYS A 147 -17.42 8.40 -1.24
CA LYS A 147 -18.43 9.17 -1.95
C LYS A 147 -17.93 9.66 -3.32
N ILE A 148 -16.68 10.13 -3.39
CA ILE A 148 -16.10 10.63 -4.64
C ILE A 148 -15.63 9.51 -5.58
N SER A 149 -15.22 8.35 -5.06
CA SER A 149 -14.70 7.24 -5.86
C SER A 149 -15.79 6.38 -6.50
N LYS A 150 -17.03 6.46 -5.97
CA LYS A 150 -18.22 5.75 -6.47
C LYS A 150 -19.20 6.66 -7.23
N SER A 151 -18.83 7.93 -7.42
CA SER A 151 -19.59 8.91 -8.21
C SER A 151 -19.17 8.90 -9.67
#